data_AF-A0A8C7M8G2-F1
#
_entry.id   AF-A0A8C7M8G2-F1
#
_cell.length_a   1.000
_cell.length_b   1.000
_cell.length_c   1.000
_cell.angle_alpha   90.00
_cell.angle_beta   90.00
_cell.angle_gamma   90.00
#
_symmetry.space_group_name_H-M   'P 1'
#
loop_
_entity.id
_entity.type
_entity.pdbx_description
1 polymer ?
#
loop_
_entity_poly.entity_id
_entity_poly.type
_entity_poly.pdbx_seq_one_letter_code
_entity_poly.pdbx_strand_id
1 'polypeptide(L)'
;MAELWSAISAALPVTEAEFPLDFSEKVEQQLYTGSGQWRQNTQIILDFSWEKLNTGTWRDVDKEWRCLYSYGCLFKVAALCRDDASSATVQEAIRTCDLGLLMGAAIMDKILQTFVRILQNDIGKRDSNEENPSEGVSAKVDFISYTVYVVQVLAVPRIHCPSLESFKKDYLDPQKPVILEGIIDHWPAFKNHPWSIEYLQTVAGCQTVPVEVGSRYTDEEWSQMLLMVN
;
A
#
# COMPACT_ATOMS: atom_id res chain seq x y z
N MET A 1 -5.10 -20.40 -16.28
CA MET A 1 -5.85 -19.37 -17.04
C MET A 1 -7.34 -19.37 -16.68
N ALA A 2 -8.08 -20.48 -16.88
CA ALA A 2 -9.52 -20.54 -16.56
C ALA A 2 -9.84 -20.41 -15.06
N GLU A 3 -8.97 -20.89 -14.17
CA GLU A 3 -9.24 -20.91 -12.73
C GLU A 3 -9.16 -19.53 -12.07
N LEU A 4 -8.16 -18.70 -12.41
CA LEU A 4 -8.02 -17.35 -11.86
C LEU A 4 -9.17 -16.45 -12.29
N TRP A 5 -9.48 -16.42 -13.59
CA TRP A 5 -10.62 -15.67 -14.11
C TRP A 5 -11.96 -16.19 -13.53
N SER A 6 -12.10 -17.50 -13.36
CA SER A 6 -13.29 -18.09 -12.70
C SER A 6 -13.44 -17.58 -11.26
N ALA A 7 -12.36 -17.54 -10.47
CA ALA A 7 -12.39 -17.02 -9.10
C ALA A 7 -12.72 -15.51 -9.04
N ILE A 8 -12.12 -14.71 -9.92
CA ILE A 8 -12.36 -13.26 -10.01
C ILE A 8 -13.81 -12.98 -10.47
N SER A 9 -14.28 -13.65 -11.51
CA SER A 9 -15.64 -13.48 -12.03
C SER A 9 -16.72 -13.96 -11.06
N ALA A 10 -16.46 -15.01 -10.27
CA ALA A 10 -17.36 -15.47 -9.22
C ALA A 10 -17.47 -14.49 -8.04
N ALA A 11 -16.46 -13.65 -7.82
CA ALA A 11 -16.48 -12.61 -6.79
C ALA A 11 -17.20 -11.33 -7.25
N LEU A 12 -17.37 -11.13 -8.58
CA LEU A 12 -18.12 -9.99 -9.09
C LEU A 12 -19.62 -10.14 -8.80
N PRO A 13 -20.34 -9.02 -8.55
CA PRO A 13 -21.78 -9.05 -8.41
C PRO A 13 -22.48 -9.66 -9.63
N VAL A 14 -23.57 -10.37 -9.38
CA VAL A 14 -24.30 -11.14 -10.42
C VAL A 14 -25.36 -10.28 -11.08
N THR A 15 -25.80 -9.20 -10.42
CA THR A 15 -26.87 -8.32 -10.90
C THR A 15 -26.44 -6.87 -11.03
N GLU A 16 -27.03 -6.15 -11.99
CA GLU A 16 -26.76 -4.73 -12.22
C GLU A 16 -27.18 -3.85 -11.02
N ALA A 17 -28.17 -4.29 -10.23
CA ALA A 17 -28.59 -3.61 -9.00
C ALA A 17 -27.51 -3.61 -7.90
N GLU A 18 -26.58 -4.56 -7.94
CA GLU A 18 -25.41 -4.65 -7.05
C GLU A 18 -24.20 -3.87 -7.61
N PHE A 19 -24.36 -3.23 -8.78
CA PHE A 19 -23.42 -2.32 -9.43
C PHE A 19 -23.94 -0.87 -9.37
N PRO A 20 -23.97 -0.23 -8.19
CA PRO A 20 -24.44 1.15 -8.07
C PRO A 20 -23.43 2.11 -8.72
N LEU A 21 -23.70 2.47 -9.98
CA LEU A 21 -23.01 3.52 -10.73
C LEU A 21 -23.83 4.83 -10.68
N ASP A 22 -24.31 5.18 -9.49
CA ASP A 22 -25.08 6.42 -9.27
C ASP A 22 -24.10 7.54 -8.89
N PHE A 23 -23.58 8.23 -9.91
CA PHE A 23 -22.73 9.40 -9.74
C PHE A 23 -23.53 10.67 -10.04
N SER A 24 -23.26 11.75 -9.31
CA SER A 24 -23.91 13.04 -9.57
C SER A 24 -23.44 13.65 -10.91
N GLU A 25 -24.04 14.78 -11.31
CA GLU A 25 -23.63 15.55 -12.49
C GLU A 25 -22.14 15.96 -12.50
N LYS A 26 -21.45 15.83 -11.36
CA LYS A 26 -20.01 16.06 -11.25
C LYS A 26 -19.19 15.05 -12.06
N VAL A 27 -19.69 13.83 -12.24
CA VAL A 27 -19.05 12.79 -13.05
C VAL A 27 -19.80 12.65 -14.35
N GLU A 28 -19.14 12.95 -15.47
CA GLU A 28 -19.75 12.85 -16.79
C GLU A 28 -20.18 11.40 -17.09
N GLN A 29 -21.48 11.18 -17.32
CA GLN A 29 -22.05 9.84 -17.56
C GLN A 29 -21.41 9.13 -18.76
N GLN A 30 -20.92 9.89 -19.74
CA GLN A 30 -20.27 9.39 -20.95
C GLN A 30 -19.00 8.57 -20.66
N LEU A 31 -18.37 8.78 -19.50
CA LEU A 31 -17.15 8.07 -19.12
C LEU A 31 -17.37 6.58 -18.85
N TYR A 32 -18.59 6.16 -18.48
CA TYR A 32 -18.87 4.77 -18.06
C TYR A 32 -20.00 4.05 -18.82
N THR A 33 -20.71 4.71 -19.76
CA THR A 33 -21.84 4.10 -20.50
C THR A 33 -21.52 3.65 -21.94
N GLY A 34 -20.24 3.60 -22.35
CA GLY A 34 -19.84 3.27 -23.72
C GLY A 34 -19.81 1.77 -24.04
N SER A 35 -20.68 1.31 -24.95
CA SER A 35 -20.74 -0.09 -25.40
C SER A 35 -19.66 -0.40 -26.46
N GLY A 36 -18.62 -1.14 -26.06
CA GLY A 36 -17.72 -1.84 -27.01
C GLY A 36 -16.22 -1.61 -26.82
N GLN A 37 -15.81 -0.54 -26.13
CA GLN A 37 -14.40 -0.17 -25.96
C GLN A 37 -13.97 -0.12 -24.49
N TRP A 38 -14.46 -1.08 -23.69
CA TRP A 38 -14.33 -1.09 -22.23
C TRP A 38 -12.89 -0.99 -21.71
N ARG A 39 -11.88 -1.49 -22.46
CA ARG A 39 -10.46 -1.34 -22.09
C ARG A 39 -9.98 0.11 -22.18
N GLN A 40 -10.22 0.78 -23.31
CA GLN A 40 -9.88 2.19 -23.46
C GLN A 40 -10.68 3.05 -22.48
N ASN A 41 -11.97 2.76 -22.31
CA ASN A 41 -12.81 3.47 -21.33
C ASN A 41 -12.28 3.30 -19.91
N THR A 42 -11.80 2.10 -19.54
CA THR A 42 -11.19 1.84 -18.22
C THR A 42 -9.96 2.72 -17.98
N GLN A 43 -9.06 2.82 -18.97
CA GLN A 43 -7.87 3.66 -18.85
C GLN A 43 -8.24 5.15 -18.74
N ILE A 44 -9.21 5.60 -19.53
CA ILE A 44 -9.73 6.98 -19.46
C ILE A 44 -10.33 7.27 -18.07
N ILE A 45 -11.15 6.36 -17.53
CA ILE A 45 -11.73 6.50 -16.18
C ILE A 45 -10.62 6.64 -15.15
N LEU A 46 -9.60 5.77 -15.20
CA LEU A 46 -8.47 5.79 -14.27
C LEU A 46 -7.68 7.09 -14.37
N ASP A 47 -7.30 7.52 -15.56
CA ASP A 47 -6.47 8.72 -15.77
C ASP A 47 -7.22 9.98 -15.32
N PHE A 48 -8.49 10.09 -15.71
CA PHE A 48 -9.30 11.25 -15.35
C PHE A 48 -9.59 11.32 -13.85
N SER A 49 -10.00 10.19 -13.25
CA SER A 49 -10.24 10.16 -11.81
C SER A 49 -8.94 10.39 -11.03
N TRP A 50 -7.80 9.85 -11.47
CA TRP A 50 -6.48 10.14 -10.89
C TRP A 50 -6.16 11.63 -10.91
N GLU A 51 -6.36 12.31 -12.05
CA GLU A 51 -6.16 13.75 -12.15
C GLU A 51 -7.04 14.50 -11.13
N LYS A 52 -8.33 14.14 -11.03
CA LYS A 52 -9.25 14.76 -10.05
C LYS A 52 -8.84 14.52 -8.61
N LEU A 53 -8.33 13.32 -8.28
CA LEU A 53 -7.81 13.00 -6.96
C LEU A 53 -6.57 13.83 -6.59
N ASN A 54 -5.79 14.28 -7.58
CA ASN A 54 -4.51 14.98 -7.39
C ASN A 54 -4.56 16.48 -7.74
N THR A 55 -5.73 17.05 -8.05
CA THR A 55 -5.87 18.47 -8.44
C THR A 55 -5.81 19.46 -7.25
N GLY A 56 -5.98 18.99 -6.02
CA GLY A 56 -6.08 19.86 -4.84
C GLY A 56 -5.76 19.15 -3.52
N THR A 57 -6.17 19.75 -2.39
CA THR A 57 -5.91 19.12 -1.09
C THR A 57 -6.73 17.83 -0.93
N TRP A 58 -6.10 16.77 -0.43
CA TRP A 58 -6.74 15.46 -0.28
C TRP A 58 -8.04 15.51 0.54
N ARG A 59 -8.11 16.43 1.52
CA ARG A 59 -9.28 16.62 2.38
C ARG A 59 -10.53 17.06 1.60
N ASP A 60 -10.36 17.81 0.53
CA ASP A 60 -11.44 18.38 -0.27
C ASP A 60 -11.84 17.50 -1.46
N VAL A 61 -11.14 16.37 -1.66
CA VAL A 61 -11.43 15.42 -2.73
C VAL A 61 -12.78 14.77 -2.52
N ASP A 62 -13.68 14.95 -3.49
CA ASP A 62 -15.02 14.37 -3.48
C ASP A 62 -14.98 12.84 -3.43
N LYS A 63 -15.88 12.26 -2.62
CA LYS A 63 -16.01 10.81 -2.49
C LYS A 63 -16.42 10.16 -3.82
N GLU A 64 -17.15 10.87 -4.69
CA GLU A 64 -17.52 10.38 -6.02
C GLU A 64 -16.30 10.09 -6.89
N TRP A 65 -15.27 10.94 -6.86
CA TRP A 65 -14.01 10.70 -7.58
C TRP A 65 -13.25 9.50 -7.03
N ARG A 66 -13.23 9.33 -5.71
CA ARG A 66 -12.63 8.15 -5.06
C ARG A 66 -13.38 6.87 -5.43
N CYS A 67 -14.70 6.93 -5.49
CA CYS A 67 -15.54 5.81 -5.92
C CYS A 67 -15.28 5.45 -7.38
N LEU A 68 -15.25 6.45 -8.28
CA LEU A 68 -14.97 6.27 -9.69
C LEU A 68 -13.58 5.67 -9.93
N TYR A 69 -12.57 6.12 -9.20
CA TYR A 69 -11.22 5.54 -9.24
C TYR A 69 -11.23 4.06 -8.83
N SER A 70 -11.94 3.70 -7.76
CA SER A 70 -12.09 2.28 -7.34
C SER A 70 -12.75 1.42 -8.42
N TYR A 71 -13.77 1.95 -9.11
CA TYR A 71 -14.40 1.26 -10.23
C TYR A 71 -13.45 1.11 -11.43
N GLY A 72 -12.67 2.14 -11.75
CA GLY A 72 -11.59 2.06 -12.75
C GLY A 72 -10.58 0.96 -12.41
N CYS A 73 -10.15 0.88 -11.15
CA CYS A 73 -9.27 -0.19 -10.67
C CYS A 73 -9.92 -1.57 -10.82
N LEU A 74 -11.19 -1.71 -10.41
CA LEU A 74 -11.96 -2.95 -10.53
C LEU A 74 -12.01 -3.43 -11.99
N PHE A 75 -12.37 -2.54 -12.92
CA PHE A 75 -12.45 -2.88 -14.35
C PHE A 75 -11.09 -3.24 -14.92
N LYS A 76 -10.02 -2.53 -14.56
CA LYS A 76 -8.67 -2.83 -15.01
C LYS A 76 -8.21 -4.19 -14.50
N VAL A 77 -8.44 -4.52 -13.24
CA VAL A 77 -8.08 -5.83 -12.66
C VAL A 77 -8.84 -6.95 -13.36
N ALA A 78 -10.15 -6.79 -13.54
CA ALA A 78 -10.95 -7.77 -14.28
C ALA A 78 -10.45 -7.94 -15.72
N ALA A 79 -10.01 -6.86 -16.38
CA ALA A 79 -9.41 -6.91 -17.70
C ALA A 79 -8.14 -7.76 -17.72
N LEU A 80 -7.19 -7.40 -16.87
CA LEU A 80 -5.89 -8.04 -16.76
C LEU A 80 -6.07 -9.54 -16.53
N CYS A 81 -6.87 -9.93 -15.53
CA CYS A 81 -7.09 -11.33 -15.18
C CYS A 81 -7.84 -12.15 -16.23
N ARG A 82 -8.62 -11.51 -17.11
CA ARG A 82 -9.33 -12.17 -18.21
C ARG A 82 -8.41 -12.45 -19.39
N ASP A 83 -7.52 -11.50 -19.68
CA ASP A 83 -6.75 -11.47 -20.92
C ASP A 83 -5.43 -12.23 -20.82
N ASP A 84 -4.74 -12.13 -19.68
CA ASP A 84 -3.47 -12.79 -19.42
C ASP A 84 -3.36 -13.21 -17.95
N ALA A 85 -2.87 -14.41 -17.72
CA ALA A 85 -2.60 -14.93 -16.38
C ALA A 85 -1.10 -14.98 -16.08
N SER A 86 -0.24 -14.26 -16.82
CA SER A 86 1.19 -14.19 -16.54
C SER A 86 1.49 -13.61 -15.14
N SER A 87 2.66 -13.93 -14.58
CA SER A 87 3.05 -13.42 -13.26
C SER A 87 3.10 -11.88 -13.24
N ALA A 88 3.61 -11.27 -14.31
CA ALA A 88 3.65 -9.82 -14.47
C ALA A 88 2.25 -9.18 -14.44
N THR A 89 1.28 -9.78 -15.14
CA THR A 89 -0.11 -9.30 -15.15
C THR A 89 -0.78 -9.43 -13.79
N VAL A 90 -0.53 -10.51 -13.05
CA VAL A 90 -1.05 -10.70 -11.69
C VAL A 90 -0.45 -9.66 -10.73
N GLN A 91 0.85 -9.37 -10.83
CA GLN A 91 1.49 -8.31 -10.06
C GLN A 91 0.91 -6.93 -10.39
N GLU A 92 0.68 -6.64 -11.68
CA GLU A 92 0.02 -5.39 -12.09
C GLU A 92 -1.42 -5.29 -11.55
N ALA A 93 -2.16 -6.39 -11.54
CA ALA A 93 -3.51 -6.45 -10.97
C ALA A 93 -3.48 -6.19 -9.45
N ILE A 94 -2.53 -6.76 -8.71
CA ILE A 94 -2.38 -6.48 -7.27
C ILE A 94 -2.05 -5.01 -7.03
N ARG A 95 -1.08 -4.46 -7.77
CA ARG A 95 -0.74 -3.04 -7.71
C ARG A 95 -1.96 -2.15 -7.99
N THR A 96 -2.78 -2.54 -8.97
CA THR A 96 -4.00 -1.80 -9.33
C THR A 96 -5.04 -1.85 -8.21
N CYS A 97 -5.24 -3.02 -7.58
CA CYS A 97 -6.09 -3.13 -6.39
C CYS A 97 -5.58 -2.29 -5.22
N ASP A 98 -4.27 -2.35 -4.95
CA ASP A 98 -3.64 -1.66 -3.83
C ASP A 98 -3.73 -0.14 -3.97
N LEU A 99 -3.48 0.39 -5.18
CA LEU A 99 -3.76 1.80 -5.49
C LEU A 99 -5.24 2.15 -5.30
N GLY A 100 -6.16 1.28 -5.74
CA GLY A 100 -7.59 1.49 -5.52
C GLY A 100 -7.99 1.48 -4.04
N LEU A 101 -7.33 0.67 -3.21
CA LEU A 101 -7.54 0.66 -1.75
C LEU A 101 -6.93 1.89 -1.06
N LEU A 102 -5.81 2.39 -1.58
CA LEU A 102 -5.09 3.55 -1.06
C LEU A 102 -5.81 4.87 -1.42
N MET A 103 -6.20 5.02 -2.68
CA MET A 103 -6.70 6.27 -3.26
C MET A 103 -8.21 6.30 -3.45
N GLY A 104 -8.84 5.13 -3.57
CA GLY A 104 -10.26 5.02 -3.86
C GLY A 104 -11.17 4.99 -2.63
N ALA A 105 -12.46 4.78 -2.87
CA ALA A 105 -13.45 4.49 -1.84
C ALA A 105 -13.76 2.99 -1.80
N ALA A 106 -14.19 2.47 -0.66
CA ALA A 106 -14.71 1.11 -0.61
C ALA A 106 -15.98 0.98 -1.47
N ILE A 107 -15.96 0.05 -2.42
CA ILE A 107 -17.09 -0.31 -3.29
C ILE A 107 -17.43 -1.80 -3.10
N MET A 108 -18.70 -2.19 -3.33
CA MET A 108 -19.18 -3.58 -3.33
C MET A 108 -18.61 -4.44 -2.21
N ASP A 109 -18.87 -4.05 -0.96
CA ASP A 109 -18.39 -4.76 0.24
C ASP A 109 -16.90 -5.12 0.19
N LYS A 110 -16.07 -4.15 -0.22
CA LYS A 110 -14.60 -4.25 -0.29
C LYS A 110 -14.11 -5.26 -1.33
N ILE A 111 -14.75 -5.30 -2.49
CA ILE A 111 -14.40 -6.20 -3.61
C ILE A 111 -12.90 -6.19 -3.95
N LEU A 112 -12.23 -5.03 -3.92
CA LEU A 112 -10.80 -4.93 -4.20
C LEU A 112 -9.95 -5.70 -3.17
N GLN A 113 -10.35 -5.73 -1.89
CA GLN A 113 -9.66 -6.56 -0.88
C GLN A 113 -9.85 -8.06 -1.16
N THR A 114 -11.04 -8.43 -1.61
CA THR A 114 -11.34 -9.80 -2.03
C THR A 114 -10.46 -10.20 -3.23
N PHE A 115 -10.28 -9.30 -4.20
CA PHE A 115 -9.42 -9.52 -5.36
C PHE A 115 -7.95 -9.66 -4.95
N VAL A 116 -7.42 -8.79 -4.08
CA VAL A 116 -6.05 -8.92 -3.55
C VAL A 116 -5.83 -10.30 -2.93
N ARG A 117 -6.76 -10.79 -2.11
CA ARG A 117 -6.67 -12.13 -1.50
C ARG A 117 -6.64 -13.25 -2.54
N ILE A 118 -7.48 -13.16 -3.58
CA ILE A 118 -7.50 -14.15 -4.67
C ILE A 118 -6.16 -14.14 -5.42
N LEU A 119 -5.65 -12.97 -5.77
CA LEU A 119 -4.41 -12.79 -6.54
C LEU A 119 -3.18 -13.22 -5.73
N GLN A 120 -3.10 -12.87 -4.45
CA GLN A 120 -2.01 -13.30 -3.56
C GLN A 120 -1.98 -14.83 -3.38
N ASN A 121 -3.16 -15.46 -3.25
CA ASN A 121 -3.24 -16.92 -3.19
C ASN A 121 -2.76 -17.58 -4.49
N ASP A 122 -3.01 -16.95 -5.64
CA ASP A 122 -2.55 -17.44 -6.94
C ASP A 122 -1.02 -17.34 -7.07
N ILE A 123 -0.40 -16.25 -6.59
CA ILE A 123 1.07 -16.13 -6.51
C ILE A 123 1.65 -17.19 -5.59
N GLY A 124 1.12 -17.36 -4.37
CA GLY A 124 1.63 -18.36 -3.43
C GLY A 124 1.57 -19.79 -3.98
N LYS A 125 0.54 -20.12 -4.79
CA LYS A 125 0.46 -21.41 -5.49
C LYS A 125 1.54 -21.58 -6.57
N ARG A 126 1.87 -20.51 -7.29
CA ARG A 126 2.92 -20.53 -8.32
C ARG A 126 4.30 -20.71 -7.70
N ASP A 127 4.58 -19.96 -6.64
CA ASP A 127 5.85 -20.03 -5.92
C ASP A 127 6.05 -21.41 -5.26
N SER A 128 4.98 -22.06 -4.78
CA SER A 128 5.07 -23.43 -4.24
C SER A 128 5.38 -24.51 -5.28
N ASN A 129 5.20 -24.22 -6.58
CA ASN A 129 5.53 -25.14 -7.68
C ASN A 129 6.93 -24.88 -8.25
N GLU A 130 7.58 -23.77 -7.88
CA GLU A 130 8.93 -23.42 -8.28
C GLU A 130 9.87 -23.47 -7.06
N GLU A 131 10.19 -24.68 -6.59
CA GLU A 131 11.34 -24.89 -5.71
C GLU A 131 12.64 -24.65 -6.50
N ASN A 132 13.06 -23.38 -6.62
CA ASN A 132 14.45 -23.02 -6.87
C ASN A 132 14.78 -21.79 -6.01
N PRO A 133 15.80 -21.84 -5.13
CA PRO A 133 16.19 -20.70 -4.34
C PRO A 133 16.89 -19.69 -5.25
N SER A 134 16.18 -18.62 -5.60
CA SER A 134 16.80 -17.45 -6.22
C SER A 134 17.73 -16.80 -5.19
N GLU A 135 19.04 -16.86 -5.47
CA GLU A 135 20.08 -16.17 -4.71
C GLU A 135 19.73 -14.68 -4.60
N GLY A 136 19.47 -14.23 -3.37
CA GLY A 136 19.24 -12.83 -3.07
C GLY A 136 20.46 -12.01 -3.50
N VAL A 137 20.26 -11.09 -4.44
CA VAL A 137 21.26 -10.09 -4.80
C VAL A 137 21.41 -9.16 -3.60
N SER A 138 22.36 -9.48 -2.73
CA SER A 138 22.84 -8.60 -1.67
C SER A 138 23.55 -7.42 -2.33
N ALA A 139 22.79 -6.42 -2.77
CA ALA A 139 23.33 -5.10 -3.07
C ALA A 139 24.00 -4.60 -1.78
N LYS A 140 25.33 -4.53 -1.78
CA LYS A 140 26.08 -3.89 -0.71
C LYS A 140 25.70 -2.41 -0.73
N VAL A 141 24.77 -2.03 0.13
CA VAL A 141 24.52 -0.62 0.41
C VAL A 141 25.71 -0.14 1.23
N ASP A 142 26.56 0.68 0.62
CA ASP A 142 27.62 1.36 1.34
C ASP A 142 26.99 2.30 2.37
N PHE A 143 26.87 1.80 3.59
CA PHE A 143 26.36 2.57 4.71
C PHE A 143 27.42 3.62 5.05
N ILE A 144 27.21 4.86 4.61
CA ILE A 144 28.05 5.98 4.99
C ILE A 144 27.83 6.18 6.50
N SER A 145 28.74 5.63 7.30
CA SER A 145 28.77 5.81 8.74
C SER A 145 29.15 7.25 9.05
N TYR A 146 28.17 8.13 9.22
CA TYR A 146 28.38 9.43 9.84
C TYR A 146 28.68 9.20 11.33
N THR A 147 29.96 9.28 11.70
CA THR A 147 30.36 9.29 13.11
C THR A 147 29.92 10.61 13.73
N VAL A 148 28.73 10.63 14.34
CA VAL A 148 28.24 11.78 15.10
C VAL A 148 28.92 11.76 16.47
N TYR A 149 29.83 12.71 16.71
CA TYR A 149 30.41 12.93 18.03
C TYR A 149 29.36 13.56 18.95
N VAL A 150 28.69 12.74 19.74
CA VAL A 150 27.80 13.22 20.80
C VAL A 150 28.65 13.75 21.94
N VAL A 151 28.63 15.07 22.17
CA VAL A 151 29.22 15.68 23.37
C VAL A 151 28.47 15.15 24.59
N GLN A 152 29.16 14.42 25.48
CA GLN A 152 28.55 13.73 26.63
C GLN A 152 27.68 14.63 27.53
N VAL A 153 27.92 15.94 27.53
CA VAL A 153 27.15 16.95 28.29
C VAL A 153 25.67 17.04 27.83
N LEU A 154 25.37 16.63 26.60
CA LEU A 154 24.02 16.67 26.01
C LEU A 154 23.40 15.26 25.88
N ALA A 155 24.01 14.24 26.49
CA ALA A 155 23.49 12.88 26.39
C ALA A 155 22.14 12.74 27.12
N VAL A 156 21.15 12.20 26.43
CA VAL A 156 19.83 11.90 27.00
C VAL A 156 19.99 10.78 28.05
N PRO A 157 19.48 10.94 29.28
CA PRO A 157 19.59 9.92 30.32
C PRO A 157 18.90 8.62 29.89
N ARG A 158 19.47 7.48 30.30
CA ARG A 158 18.93 6.14 30.04
C ARG A 158 18.50 5.52 31.37
N ILE A 159 17.29 4.97 31.42
CA ILE A 159 16.76 4.31 32.62
C ILE A 159 16.17 2.95 32.24
N HIS A 160 16.38 1.97 33.11
CA HIS A 160 15.92 0.60 32.89
C HIS A 160 14.62 0.34 33.63
N CYS A 161 13.56 -0.04 32.90
CA CYS A 161 12.26 -0.44 33.45
C CYS A 161 11.75 0.42 34.63
N PRO A 162 11.61 1.75 34.48
CA PRO A 162 11.10 2.59 35.56
C PRO A 162 9.65 2.26 35.89
N SER A 163 9.24 2.52 37.14
CA SER A 163 7.82 2.53 37.49
C SER A 163 7.11 3.69 36.76
N LEU A 164 5.80 3.55 36.51
CA LEU A 164 4.99 4.63 35.93
C LEU A 164 5.04 5.90 36.77
N GLU A 165 5.10 5.77 38.11
CA GLU A 165 5.16 6.90 39.03
C GLU A 165 6.51 7.65 38.92
N SER A 166 7.62 6.91 38.93
CA SER A 166 8.96 7.48 38.77
C SER A 166 9.12 8.15 37.41
N PHE A 167 8.68 7.47 36.34
CA PHE A 167 8.69 8.05 34.99
C PHE A 167 7.87 9.34 34.92
N LYS A 168 6.67 9.33 35.51
CA LYS A 168 5.79 10.50 35.50
C LYS A 168 6.41 11.70 36.23
N LYS A 169 6.83 11.49 37.48
CA LYS A 169 7.37 12.53 38.36
C LYS A 169 8.67 13.12 37.83
N ASP A 170 9.58 12.28 37.36
CA ASP A 170 10.95 12.68 37.09
C ASP A 170 11.19 13.10 35.63
N TYR A 171 10.33 12.65 34.69
CA TYR A 171 10.50 12.88 33.24
C TYR A 171 9.27 13.44 32.52
N LEU A 172 8.08 12.87 32.72
CA LEU A 172 6.87 13.31 31.99
C LEU A 172 6.40 14.71 32.44
N ASP A 173 6.12 14.88 33.74
CA ASP A 173 5.62 16.15 34.28
C ASP A 173 6.67 17.28 34.12
N PRO A 174 7.99 17.03 34.31
CA PRO A 174 9.03 18.03 34.03
C PRO A 174 9.38 18.21 32.55
N GLN A 175 8.76 17.45 31.63
CA GLN A 175 9.02 17.47 30.18
C GLN A 175 10.50 17.24 29.82
N LYS A 176 11.16 16.28 30.49
CA LYS A 176 12.56 15.94 30.26
C LYS A 176 12.68 14.72 29.34
N PRO A 177 13.54 14.79 28.29
CA PRO A 177 13.78 13.64 27.44
C PRO A 177 14.49 12.52 28.21
N VAL A 178 14.14 11.27 27.91
CA VAL A 178 14.73 10.07 28.52
C VAL A 178 14.62 8.88 27.56
N ILE A 179 15.61 7.98 27.61
CA ILE A 179 15.61 6.70 26.89
C ILE A 179 15.19 5.60 27.87
N LEU A 180 14.16 4.83 27.51
CA LEU A 180 13.67 3.71 28.30
C LEU A 180 14.27 2.40 27.78
N GLU A 181 14.97 1.68 28.65
CA GLU A 181 15.57 0.38 28.37
C GLU A 181 14.78 -0.75 29.04
N GLY A 182 14.83 -1.96 28.49
CA GLY A 182 14.18 -3.14 29.07
C GLY A 182 12.67 -3.24 28.85
N ILE A 183 12.06 -2.24 28.20
CA ILE A 183 10.60 -2.17 28.01
C ILE A 183 10.12 -3.04 26.84
N ILE A 184 10.81 -2.96 25.70
CA ILE A 184 10.35 -3.55 24.43
C ILE A 184 11.14 -4.79 24.02
N ASP A 185 12.06 -5.26 24.85
CA ASP A 185 12.96 -6.39 24.58
C ASP A 185 12.22 -7.71 24.35
N HIS A 186 10.95 -7.79 24.75
CA HIS A 186 10.08 -8.94 24.55
C HIS A 186 9.25 -8.86 23.25
N TRP A 187 9.33 -7.77 22.50
CA TRP A 187 8.56 -7.62 21.25
C TRP A 187 8.97 -8.70 20.24
N PRO A 188 7.99 -9.34 19.57
CA PRO A 188 8.28 -10.37 18.56
C PRO A 188 9.23 -9.87 17.47
N ALA A 189 9.14 -8.59 17.11
CA ALA A 189 9.97 -7.90 16.12
C ALA A 189 11.49 -8.01 16.37
N PHE A 190 11.92 -8.27 17.61
CA PHE A 190 13.33 -8.47 17.97
C PHE A 190 13.71 -9.93 18.27
N LYS A 191 12.73 -10.85 18.35
CA LYS A 191 12.95 -12.23 18.80
C LYS A 191 12.33 -13.25 17.84
N ASN A 192 11.10 -13.65 18.12
CA ASN A 192 10.46 -14.80 17.48
C ASN A 192 9.95 -14.49 16.07
N HIS A 193 9.79 -13.21 15.75
CA HIS A 193 9.27 -12.74 14.48
C HIS A 193 10.07 -11.52 14.01
N PRO A 194 11.38 -11.68 13.74
CA PRO A 194 12.25 -10.55 13.45
C PRO A 194 11.78 -9.83 12.19
N TRP A 195 11.78 -8.50 12.23
CA TRP A 195 11.46 -7.69 11.06
C TRP A 195 12.66 -7.60 10.12
N SER A 196 12.99 -8.72 9.47
CA SER A 196 13.99 -8.76 8.39
C SER A 196 13.43 -8.18 7.10
N ILE A 197 14.31 -7.84 6.14
CA ILE A 197 13.89 -7.33 4.83
C ILE A 197 13.03 -8.38 4.11
N GLU A 198 13.44 -9.64 4.14
CA GLU A 198 12.71 -10.75 3.52
C GLU A 198 11.32 -10.91 4.14
N TYR A 199 11.22 -10.77 5.47
CA TYR A 199 9.92 -10.81 6.14
C TYR A 199 9.03 -9.65 5.70
N LEU A 200 9.55 -8.42 5.69
CA LEU A 200 8.79 -7.23 5.29
C LEU A 200 8.33 -7.32 3.83
N GLN A 201 9.18 -7.81 2.93
CA GLN A 201 8.81 -8.10 1.54
C GLN A 201 7.70 -9.15 1.46
N THR A 202 7.76 -10.19 2.30
CA THR A 202 6.74 -11.25 2.32
C THR A 202 5.38 -10.73 2.78
N VAL A 203 5.32 -9.92 3.85
CA VAL A 203 4.03 -9.48 4.42
C VAL A 203 3.48 -8.19 3.84
N ALA A 204 4.36 -7.33 3.32
CA ALA A 204 3.99 -5.98 2.88
C ALA A 204 4.55 -5.63 1.49
N GLY A 205 5.27 -6.52 0.80
CA GLY A 205 5.93 -6.23 -0.49
C GLY A 205 4.99 -5.68 -1.56
N CYS A 206 3.74 -6.13 -1.57
CA CYS A 206 2.71 -5.67 -2.50
C CYS A 206 2.03 -4.35 -2.11
N GLN A 207 2.34 -3.80 -0.93
CA GLN A 207 1.73 -2.56 -0.46
C GLN A 207 2.44 -1.34 -1.05
N THR A 208 1.67 -0.40 -1.57
CA THR A 208 2.13 0.89 -2.03
C THR A 208 2.21 1.84 -0.84
N VAL A 209 3.39 2.40 -0.61
CA VAL A 209 3.67 3.32 0.47
C VAL A 209 4.18 4.65 -0.06
N PRO A 210 3.89 5.75 0.64
CA PRO A 210 4.59 7.01 0.41
C PRO A 210 6.05 6.92 0.83
N VAL A 211 6.95 7.32 -0.07
CA VAL A 211 8.38 7.40 0.16
C VAL A 211 8.82 8.86 0.00
N GLU A 212 9.46 9.40 1.04
CA GLU A 212 10.11 10.70 1.00
C GLU A 212 11.43 10.59 0.22
N VAL A 213 11.64 11.50 -0.73
CA VAL A 213 12.82 11.55 -1.59
C VAL A 213 13.49 12.91 -1.43
N GLY A 214 14.73 12.90 -0.94
CA GLY A 214 15.52 14.10 -0.67
C GLY A 214 16.39 13.92 0.57
N SER A 215 17.37 14.80 0.77
CA SER A 215 18.23 14.75 1.96
C SER A 215 17.49 15.11 3.25
N ARG A 216 16.61 16.12 3.20
CA ARG A 216 15.81 16.62 4.32
C ARG A 216 14.49 17.16 3.82
N TYR A 217 13.44 17.06 4.63
CA TYR A 217 12.10 17.59 4.30
C TYR A 217 12.03 19.11 4.16
N THR A 218 13.08 19.83 4.57
CA THR A 218 13.19 21.29 4.43
C THR A 218 13.79 21.74 3.10
N ASP A 219 14.36 20.82 2.34
CA ASP A 219 15.10 21.15 1.13
C ASP A 219 14.13 21.34 -0.04
N GLU A 220 14.41 22.26 -0.97
CA GLU A 220 13.55 22.52 -2.13
C GLU A 220 13.44 21.30 -3.06
N GLU A 221 14.45 20.44 -3.06
CA GLU A 221 14.50 19.20 -3.83
C GLU A 221 13.71 18.06 -3.16
N TRP A 222 13.18 18.27 -1.95
CA TRP A 222 12.36 17.26 -1.28
C TRP A 222 11.05 17.04 -2.02
N SER A 223 10.69 15.78 -2.18
CA SER A 223 9.43 15.36 -2.76
C SER A 223 8.94 14.05 -2.14
N GLN A 224 7.75 13.62 -2.53
CA GLN A 224 7.14 12.38 -2.08
C GLN A 224 6.66 11.60 -3.30
N MET A 225 6.90 10.28 -3.29
CA MET A 225 6.50 9.38 -4.35
C MET A 225 5.80 8.14 -3.78
N LEU A 226 4.91 7.52 -4.57
CA LEU A 226 4.26 6.26 -4.21
C LEU A 226 5.01 5.10 -4.84
N LEU A 227 5.60 4.23 -4.02
CA LEU A 227 6.35 3.05 -4.43
C LEU A 227 5.82 1.81 -3.72
N MET A 228 5.96 0.64 -4.34
CA MET A 228 5.72 -0.62 -3.62
C MET A 228 6.90 -0.92 -2.70
N VAL A 229 6.65 -1.67 -1.64
CA VAL A 229 7.70 -2.09 -0.69
C VAL A 229 8.72 -3.04 -1.35
N ASN A 230 8.30 -3.81 -2.35
CA ASN A 230 9.15 -4.73 -3.11
C ASN A 230 9.76 -4.11 -4.38
#